data_AF-A0A0N7KQQ4-F1
#
_entry.id   AF-A0A0N7KQQ4-F1
#
_cell.length_a   1.000
_cell.length_b   1.000
_cell.length_c   1.000
_cell.angle_alpha   90.00
_cell.angle_beta   90.00
_cell.angle_gamma   90.00
#
_symmetry.space_group_name_H-M   'P 1'
#
loop_
_entity.id
_entity.type
_entity.pdbx_description
1 polymer ?
#
loop_
_entity_poly.entity_id
_entity_poly.type
_entity_poly.pdbx_seq_one_letter_code
_entity_poly.pdbx_strand_id
1 'polypeptide(L)'
;MQAVCHVILSHAPAHPGCVVLIADLEETVLWHCRPGAGAGGRWLRHEYDDHAVSPDVSISYSMSMLTTVGGRFYSVDHLQKHFLVVALEFSPVDGAAPQFTAVATNDTEHTPAGHSRTVFRAVESVGELFLVAMYYVKPRDRVASKILVLKLDLLKRARVEVMSTLGERSFFLAASSKFGASVRARQVGLKENCIYYLKPDDKGLKD
;
A
#
# COMPACT_ATOMS: atom_id res chain seq x y z
N MET A 1 -1.87 21.91 -16.09
CA MET A 1 -1.86 20.58 -15.46
C MET A 1 -1.62 20.76 -13.99
N GLN A 2 -2.45 20.17 -13.13
CA GLN A 2 -2.12 20.01 -11.72
C GLN A 2 -1.36 18.69 -11.64
N ALA A 3 -0.07 18.71 -11.33
CA ALA A 3 0.69 17.49 -11.11
C ALA A 3 0.00 16.66 -10.03
N VAL A 4 -0.32 15.41 -10.33
CA VAL A 4 -0.91 14.49 -9.36
C VAL A 4 0.24 13.83 -8.63
N CYS A 5 0.52 14.29 -7.41
CA CYS A 5 1.57 13.71 -6.58
C CYS A 5 0.97 12.84 -5.46
N HIS A 6 1.69 11.78 -5.10
CA HIS A 6 1.41 11.00 -3.90
C HIS A 6 2.47 11.28 -2.83
N VAL A 7 2.04 11.67 -1.63
CA VAL A 7 2.94 11.97 -0.50
C VAL A 7 2.79 10.92 0.59
N ILE A 8 3.91 10.36 1.03
CA ILE A 8 3.93 9.30 2.03
C ILE A 8 5.18 9.38 2.91
N LEU A 9 5.06 8.94 4.17
CA LEU A 9 6.11 8.99 5.18
C LEU A 9 6.52 7.57 5.57
N SER A 10 7.83 7.29 5.63
CA SER A 10 8.30 5.96 6.05
C SER A 10 8.06 5.65 7.53
N HIS A 11 8.02 6.69 8.37
CA HIS A 11 7.82 6.62 9.82
C HIS A 11 6.95 7.78 10.28
N ALA A 12 6.68 7.83 11.59
CA ALA A 12 6.17 9.05 12.21
C ALA A 12 7.09 10.26 11.90
N PRO A 13 6.55 11.48 11.70
CA PRO A 13 7.34 12.66 11.31
C PRO A 13 8.51 12.99 12.24
N ALA A 14 8.36 12.72 13.54
CA ALA A 14 9.38 12.98 14.55
C ALA A 14 10.48 11.88 14.62
N HIS A 15 10.31 10.77 13.88
CA HIS A 15 11.30 9.71 13.87
C HIS A 15 12.56 10.16 13.11
N PRO A 16 13.78 9.98 13.66
CA PRO A 16 15.01 10.49 13.03
C PRO A 16 15.31 9.83 11.67
N GLY A 17 14.85 8.60 11.46
CA GLY A 17 14.94 7.89 10.19
C GLY A 17 13.77 8.15 9.22
N CYS A 18 12.88 9.10 9.52
CA CYS A 18 11.74 9.39 8.66
C CYS A 18 12.21 9.93 7.30
N VAL A 19 11.65 9.34 6.24
CA VAL A 19 11.80 9.80 4.86
C VAL A 19 10.43 10.27 4.42
N VAL A 20 10.35 11.52 3.97
CA VAL A 20 9.20 12.02 3.22
C VAL A 20 9.45 11.69 1.77
N LEU A 21 8.51 10.98 1.15
CA LEU A 21 8.51 10.66 -0.27
C LEU A 21 7.36 11.40 -0.94
N ILE A 22 7.67 12.09 -2.03
CA ILE A 22 6.70 12.61 -2.98
C ILE A 22 6.97 11.89 -4.30
N ALA A 23 6.05 11.02 -4.69
CA ALA A 23 6.05 10.44 -6.02
C ALA A 23 5.26 11.36 -6.95
N ASP A 24 5.91 11.82 -8.01
CA ASP A 24 5.21 12.36 -9.17
C ASP A 24 4.56 11.17 -9.90
N LEU A 25 3.25 11.25 -10.16
CA LEU A 25 2.52 10.17 -10.86
C LEU A 25 2.35 10.45 -12.34
N GLU A 26 2.71 11.64 -12.82
CA GLU A 26 2.71 11.99 -14.25
C GLU A 26 4.10 11.73 -14.86
N GLU A 27 5.15 11.91 -14.07
CA GLU A 27 6.54 11.69 -14.46
C GLU A 27 7.17 10.56 -13.65
N THR A 28 8.17 9.84 -14.18
CA THR A 28 8.89 8.79 -13.44
C THR A 28 9.92 9.38 -12.46
N VAL A 29 9.45 10.25 -11.57
CA VAL A 29 10.27 11.05 -10.65
C VAL A 29 9.83 10.86 -9.19
N LEU A 30 10.81 10.57 -8.34
CA LEU A 30 10.66 10.58 -6.89
C LEU A 30 11.41 11.77 -6.30
N TRP A 31 10.76 12.48 -5.39
CA TRP A 31 11.40 13.44 -4.51
C TRP A 31 11.41 12.89 -3.10
N HIS A 32 12.55 12.97 -2.42
CA HIS A 32 12.60 12.59 -1.01
C HIS A 32 13.40 13.57 -0.17
N CYS A 33 13.05 13.67 1.10
CA CYS A 33 13.85 14.39 2.10
C CYS A 33 13.79 13.70 3.46
N ARG A 34 14.72 14.06 4.34
CA ARG A 34 14.77 13.61 5.74
C ARG A 34 14.59 14.82 6.66
N PRO A 35 13.40 15.03 7.25
CA PRO A 35 13.10 16.25 8.02
C PRO A 35 14.05 16.49 9.21
N GLY A 36 14.54 15.41 9.83
CA GLY A 36 15.41 15.46 11.02
C GLY A 36 16.91 15.54 10.73
N ALA A 37 17.36 15.52 9.47
CA ALA A 37 18.76 15.71 9.15
C ALA A 37 19.10 17.19 9.34
N GLY A 38 19.94 17.51 10.34
CA GLY A 38 20.29 18.88 10.70
C GLY A 38 20.74 19.73 9.50
N ALA A 39 20.32 20.99 9.49
CA ALA A 39 20.50 22.02 8.45
C ALA A 39 19.46 22.08 7.31
N GLY A 40 18.31 21.43 7.48
CA GLY A 40 17.17 21.55 6.56
C GLY A 40 17.28 20.49 5.48
N GLY A 41 16.56 19.38 5.68
CA GLY A 41 16.58 18.24 4.77
C GLY A 41 16.39 18.68 3.32
N ARG A 42 17.47 18.59 2.54
CA ARG A 42 17.43 18.93 1.12
C ARG A 42 16.54 17.90 0.41
N TRP A 43 15.65 18.39 -0.44
CA TRP A 43 14.91 17.54 -1.35
C TRP A 43 15.85 16.99 -2.41
N LEU A 44 15.90 15.67 -2.54
CA LEU A 44 16.65 14.93 -3.55
C LEU A 44 15.66 14.39 -4.57
N ARG A 45 15.98 14.59 -5.86
CA ARG A 45 15.19 14.14 -7.01
C ARG A 45 15.84 12.90 -7.62
N HIS A 46 15.05 11.89 -7.92
CA HIS A 46 15.50 10.68 -8.59
C HIS A 46 14.54 10.33 -9.71
N GLU A 47 15.08 10.17 -10.92
CA GLU A 47 14.37 9.53 -12.02
C GLU A 47 14.51 8.01 -11.89
N TYR A 48 13.49 7.29 -12.34
CA TYR A 48 13.51 5.83 -12.40
C TYR A 48 12.94 5.33 -13.73
N ASP A 49 13.32 4.11 -14.08
CA ASP A 49 12.68 3.37 -15.17
C ASP A 49 11.37 2.77 -14.66
N ASP A 50 10.26 3.06 -15.35
CA ASP A 50 8.91 2.63 -14.94
C ASP A 50 8.78 1.11 -14.86
N HIS A 51 9.63 0.37 -15.58
CA HIS A 51 9.63 -1.08 -15.63
C HIS A 51 10.88 -1.72 -15.00
N ALA A 52 11.57 -1.00 -14.10
CA ALA A 52 12.85 -1.43 -13.52
C ALA A 52 12.80 -2.79 -12.78
N VAL A 53 11.63 -3.23 -12.33
CA VAL A 53 11.46 -4.50 -11.60
C VAL A 53 10.82 -5.62 -12.41
N SER A 54 10.00 -5.27 -13.42
CA SER A 54 9.29 -6.22 -14.28
C SER A 54 8.71 -5.47 -15.48
N PRO A 55 8.74 -6.05 -16.70
CA PRO A 55 8.07 -5.47 -17.86
C PRO A 55 6.54 -5.38 -17.70
N ASP A 56 5.96 -6.19 -16.81
CA ASP A 56 4.51 -6.24 -16.59
C ASP A 56 4.02 -5.31 -15.47
N VAL A 57 4.93 -4.62 -14.77
CA VAL A 57 4.61 -3.73 -13.65
C VAL A 57 5.09 -2.33 -13.95
N SER A 58 4.18 -1.37 -13.87
CA SER A 58 4.46 0.07 -13.94
C SER A 58 4.68 0.60 -12.53
N ILE A 59 5.92 0.99 -12.22
CA ILE A 59 6.30 1.53 -10.91
C ILE A 59 5.54 2.82 -10.62
N SER A 60 5.32 3.70 -11.60
CA SER A 60 4.52 4.93 -11.46
C SER A 60 3.09 4.63 -11.03
N TYR A 61 2.46 3.60 -11.61
CA TYR A 61 1.16 3.13 -11.11
C TYR A 61 1.27 2.59 -9.68
N SER A 62 2.29 1.78 -9.38
CA SER A 62 2.56 1.25 -8.03
C SER A 62 2.79 2.37 -6.99
N MET A 63 3.39 3.49 -7.39
CA MET A 63 3.65 4.64 -6.51
C MET A 63 2.36 5.27 -5.98
N SER A 64 1.26 5.20 -6.74
CA SER A 64 -0.06 5.65 -6.29
C SER A 64 -0.67 4.78 -5.18
N MET A 65 -0.06 3.63 -4.88
CA MET A 65 -0.58 2.63 -3.95
C MET A 65 0.40 2.29 -2.82
N LEU A 66 1.42 3.11 -2.60
CA LEU A 66 2.42 2.83 -1.58
C LEU A 66 1.81 2.72 -0.18
N THR A 67 2.34 1.78 0.59
CA THR A 67 2.14 1.66 2.02
C THR A 67 3.50 1.56 2.71
N THR A 68 3.56 1.85 4.00
CA THR A 68 4.82 1.93 4.74
C THR A 68 4.85 0.89 5.83
N VAL A 69 5.87 0.04 5.86
CA VAL A 69 6.04 -0.99 6.88
C VAL A 69 7.46 -0.95 7.41
N GLY A 70 7.61 -0.67 8.71
CA GLY A 70 8.92 -0.65 9.37
C GLY A 70 9.95 0.27 8.71
N GLY A 71 9.52 1.43 8.21
CA GLY A 71 10.44 2.40 7.59
C GLY A 71 10.71 2.21 6.10
N ARG A 72 10.10 1.22 5.46
CA ARG A 72 10.21 0.96 4.02
C ARG A 72 8.88 1.17 3.32
N PHE A 73 8.95 1.56 2.05
CA PHE A 73 7.77 1.73 1.21
C PHE A 73 7.53 0.44 0.42
N TYR A 74 6.27 0.04 0.29
CA TYR A 74 5.86 -1.15 -0.43
C TYR A 74 4.67 -0.86 -1.35
N SER A 75 4.68 -1.41 -2.55
CA SER A 75 3.47 -1.68 -3.32
C SER A 75 3.26 -3.18 -3.41
N VAL A 76 2.01 -3.57 -3.66
CA VAL A 76 1.69 -4.96 -3.98
C VAL A 76 0.85 -4.98 -5.24
N ASP A 77 1.48 -5.43 -6.31
CA ASP A 77 0.90 -5.47 -7.64
C ASP A 77 0.34 -6.87 -7.90
N HIS A 78 -0.89 -6.91 -8.40
CA HIS A 78 -1.57 -8.16 -8.69
C HIS A 78 -1.30 -8.59 -10.13
N LEU A 79 -0.60 -9.71 -10.29
CA LEU A 79 -0.30 -10.34 -11.58
C LEU A 79 -1.14 -11.61 -11.76
N GLN A 80 -1.18 -12.16 -12.97
CA GLN A 80 -2.10 -13.25 -13.35
C GLN A 80 -2.07 -14.49 -12.43
N LYS A 81 -0.95 -14.77 -11.78
CA LYS A 81 -0.77 -15.98 -10.95
C LYS A 81 -0.28 -15.71 -9.54
N HIS A 82 0.17 -14.52 -9.22
CA HIS A 82 0.82 -14.20 -7.95
C HIS A 82 0.75 -12.69 -7.70
N PHE A 83 1.14 -12.27 -6.49
CA PHE A 83 1.40 -10.87 -6.22
C PHE A 83 2.90 -10.59 -6.40
N LEU A 84 3.23 -9.42 -6.93
CA LEU A 84 4.58 -8.88 -6.89
C LEU A 84 4.62 -7.84 -5.77
N VAL A 85 5.39 -8.10 -4.73
CA VAL A 85 5.65 -7.11 -3.68
C VAL A 85 6.89 -6.33 -4.10
N VAL A 86 6.72 -5.03 -4.35
CA VAL A 86 7.83 -4.13 -4.68
C VAL A 86 8.15 -3.31 -3.44
N ALA A 87 9.39 -3.38 -2.97
CA ALA A 87 9.91 -2.53 -1.92
C ALA A 87 10.75 -1.40 -2.51
N LEU A 88 10.56 -0.19 -2.00
CA LEU A 88 11.35 0.99 -2.31
C LEU A 88 12.10 1.44 -1.04
N GLU A 89 13.43 1.49 -1.15
CA GLU A 89 14.33 1.85 -0.06
C GLU A 89 15.24 3.01 -0.45
N PHE A 90 15.46 3.93 0.50
CA PHE A 90 16.35 5.08 0.34
C PHE A 90 17.60 4.88 1.19
N SER A 91 18.76 4.84 0.54
CA SER A 91 20.05 4.80 1.24
C SER A 91 20.23 6.03 2.15
N PRO A 92 20.85 5.88 3.33
CA PRO A 92 21.23 7.01 4.16
C PRO A 92 22.38 7.83 3.56
N VAL A 93 23.05 7.33 2.52
CA VAL A 93 24.11 8.05 1.81
C VAL A 93 23.47 9.04 0.83
N ASP A 94 23.74 10.32 1.00
CA ASP A 94 23.21 11.38 0.13
C ASP A 94 23.59 11.15 -1.33
N GLY A 95 22.61 11.34 -2.22
CA GLY A 95 22.79 11.19 -3.67
C GLY A 95 22.78 9.75 -4.20
N ALA A 96 22.82 8.73 -3.32
CA ALA A 96 22.61 7.36 -3.75
C ALA A 96 21.18 7.19 -4.30
N ALA A 97 21.06 6.43 -5.40
CA ALA A 97 19.77 6.17 -6.03
C ALA A 97 18.86 5.34 -5.10
N PRO A 98 17.54 5.59 -5.10
CA PRO A 98 16.59 4.70 -4.46
C PRO A 98 16.67 3.31 -5.09
N GLN A 99 16.51 2.28 -4.27
CA GLN A 99 16.54 0.91 -4.73
C GLN A 99 15.13 0.33 -4.73
N PHE A 100 14.72 -0.16 -5.90
CA PHE A 100 13.55 -1.03 -6.03
C PHE A 100 13.99 -2.48 -5.91
N THR A 101 13.28 -3.25 -5.10
CA THR A 101 13.41 -4.71 -5.07
C THR A 101 12.04 -5.31 -5.20
N ALA A 102 11.94 -6.42 -5.93
CA ALA A 102 10.67 -7.09 -6.15
C ALA A 102 10.75 -8.56 -5.77
N VAL A 103 9.69 -9.04 -5.13
CA VAL A 103 9.57 -10.43 -4.69
C VAL A 103 8.19 -10.93 -5.08
N ALA A 104 8.16 -11.95 -5.93
CA ALA A 104 6.93 -12.66 -6.27
C ALA A 104 6.51 -13.56 -5.11
N THR A 105 5.21 -13.55 -4.79
CA THR A 105 4.63 -14.47 -3.82
C THR A 105 4.58 -15.88 -4.40
N ASN A 106 4.86 -16.90 -3.59
CA ASN A 106 4.80 -18.30 -4.04
C ASN A 106 3.36 -18.82 -4.26
N ASP A 107 2.37 -18.13 -3.70
CA ASP A 107 0.99 -18.60 -3.69
C ASP A 107 0.25 -18.18 -4.96
N THR A 108 -0.56 -19.10 -5.49
CA THR A 108 -1.44 -18.81 -6.62
C THR A 108 -2.66 -18.02 -6.16
N GLU A 109 -3.08 -17.04 -6.96
CA GLU A 109 -4.27 -16.24 -6.67
C GLU A 109 -5.51 -17.11 -6.49
N HIS A 110 -6.36 -16.74 -5.54
CA HIS A 110 -7.66 -17.38 -5.31
C HIS A 110 -8.79 -16.41 -5.66
N THR A 111 -8.92 -15.96 -6.92
CA THR A 111 -10.19 -15.34 -7.34
C THR A 111 -11.24 -16.46 -7.40
N PRO A 112 -12.25 -16.47 -6.51
CA PRO A 112 -13.23 -17.53 -6.50
C PRO A 112 -14.08 -17.46 -7.76
N ALA A 113 -14.47 -18.61 -8.30
CA ALA A 113 -15.37 -18.70 -9.45
C ALA A 113 -16.64 -17.84 -9.26
N GLY A 114 -17.11 -17.23 -10.34
CA GLY A 114 -18.33 -16.41 -10.35
C GLY A 114 -18.15 -14.93 -9.97
N HIS A 115 -16.93 -14.49 -9.67
CA HIS A 115 -16.63 -13.07 -9.45
C HIS A 115 -16.09 -12.43 -10.73
N SER A 116 -16.57 -11.23 -11.06
CA SER A 116 -16.14 -10.49 -12.25
C SER A 116 -15.05 -9.47 -11.95
N ARG A 117 -14.86 -9.11 -10.68
CA ARG A 117 -13.90 -8.09 -10.25
C ARG A 117 -13.39 -8.38 -8.85
N THR A 118 -12.09 -8.26 -8.68
CA THR A 118 -11.41 -8.26 -7.37
C THR A 118 -10.70 -6.93 -7.19
N VAL A 119 -10.73 -6.41 -5.97
CA VAL A 119 -10.07 -5.16 -5.61
C VAL A 119 -9.23 -5.41 -4.37
N PHE A 120 -7.95 -5.06 -4.43
CA PHE A 120 -7.03 -5.18 -3.30
C PHE A 120 -6.79 -3.82 -2.63
N ARG A 121 -6.61 -3.83 -1.31
CA ARG A 121 -6.23 -2.68 -0.48
C ARG A 121 -5.09 -3.06 0.45
N ALA A 122 -3.97 -2.35 0.37
CA ALA A 122 -2.86 -2.57 1.29
C ALA A 122 -3.14 -1.92 2.64
N VAL A 123 -2.85 -2.63 3.74
CA VAL A 123 -2.99 -2.11 5.10
C VAL A 123 -1.74 -2.49 5.87
N GLU A 124 -1.02 -1.49 6.39
CA GLU A 124 -0.03 -1.75 7.44
C GLU A 124 -0.74 -1.88 8.78
N SER A 125 -0.27 -2.85 9.58
CA SER A 125 -0.74 -3.00 10.95
C SER A 125 0.33 -3.62 11.85
N VAL A 126 0.88 -2.81 12.76
CA VAL A 126 1.82 -3.27 13.81
C VAL A 126 3.08 -3.90 13.20
N GLY A 127 3.64 -3.25 12.18
CA GLY A 127 4.84 -3.69 11.47
C GLY A 127 4.61 -4.82 10.47
N GLU A 128 3.36 -5.16 10.17
CA GLU A 128 3.00 -6.24 9.25
C GLU A 128 2.19 -5.70 8.07
N LEU A 129 2.34 -6.32 6.89
CA LEU A 129 1.63 -5.96 5.67
C LEU A 129 0.46 -6.90 5.40
N PHE A 130 -0.71 -6.33 5.16
CA PHE A 130 -1.91 -7.05 4.76
C PHE A 130 -2.45 -6.54 3.43
N LEU A 131 -3.12 -7.43 2.69
CA LEU A 131 -4.03 -7.09 1.61
C LEU A 131 -5.45 -7.46 2.01
N VAL A 132 -6.37 -6.50 1.90
CA VAL A 132 -7.80 -6.79 1.92
C VAL A 132 -8.27 -7.01 0.48
N ALA A 133 -8.68 -8.24 0.17
CA ALA A 133 -9.25 -8.63 -1.11
C ALA A 133 -10.78 -8.55 -1.06
N MET A 134 -11.35 -7.66 -1.86
CA MET A 134 -12.79 -7.45 -1.98
C MET A 134 -13.27 -7.99 -3.32
N TYR A 135 -14.13 -9.00 -3.29
CA TYR A 135 -14.65 -9.67 -4.48
C TYR A 135 -16.06 -9.19 -4.80
N TYR A 136 -16.34 -8.99 -6.09
CA TYR A 136 -17.62 -8.51 -6.59
C TYR A 136 -18.15 -9.45 -7.67
N VAL A 137 -19.45 -9.76 -7.60
CA VAL A 137 -20.09 -10.64 -8.57
C VAL A 137 -20.29 -9.90 -9.90
N LYS A 138 -20.76 -8.64 -9.84
CA LYS A 138 -20.98 -7.79 -11.03
C LYS A 138 -20.07 -6.56 -11.01
N PRO A 139 -19.67 -6.01 -12.18
CA PRO A 139 -18.75 -4.87 -12.25
C PRO A 139 -19.22 -3.60 -11.52
N ARG A 140 -20.55 -3.43 -11.38
CA ARG A 140 -21.20 -2.28 -10.73
C ARG A 140 -21.70 -2.58 -9.32
N ASP A 141 -21.41 -3.77 -8.78
CA ASP A 141 -21.77 -4.09 -7.40
C ASP A 141 -21.03 -3.14 -6.46
N ARG A 142 -21.77 -2.55 -5.53
CA ARG A 142 -21.26 -1.56 -4.56
C ARG A 142 -20.88 -2.19 -3.22
N VAL A 143 -21.19 -3.47 -3.05
CA VAL A 143 -20.94 -4.26 -1.85
C VAL A 143 -20.16 -5.49 -2.30
N ALA A 144 -19.04 -5.76 -1.63
CA ALA A 144 -18.27 -6.96 -1.90
C ALA A 144 -19.09 -8.18 -1.46
N SER A 145 -19.23 -9.17 -2.32
CA SER A 145 -19.87 -10.46 -1.99
C SER A 145 -19.02 -11.27 -1.02
N LYS A 146 -17.70 -11.06 -1.05
CA LYS A 146 -16.74 -11.71 -0.18
C LYS A 146 -15.59 -10.74 0.11
N ILE A 147 -15.11 -10.76 1.35
CA ILE A 147 -13.90 -10.04 1.76
C ILE A 147 -12.96 -11.04 2.42
N LEU A 148 -11.70 -11.05 1.98
CA LEU A 148 -10.63 -11.81 2.62
C LEU A 148 -9.52 -10.85 3.06
N VAL A 149 -8.87 -11.20 4.17
CA VAL A 149 -7.64 -10.53 4.60
C VAL A 149 -6.50 -11.49 4.40
N LEU A 150 -5.50 -11.05 3.67
CA LEU A 150 -4.29 -11.78 3.36
C LEU A 150 -3.14 -11.11 4.08
N LYS A 151 -2.38 -11.85 4.88
CA LYS A 151 -1.13 -11.38 5.47
C LYS A 151 0.03 -11.76 4.56
N LEU A 152 0.95 -10.82 4.33
CA LEU A 152 2.16 -11.06 3.54
C LEU A 152 3.37 -11.21 4.47
N ASP A 153 3.98 -12.39 4.49
CA ASP A 153 5.23 -12.64 5.23
C ASP A 153 6.44 -12.16 4.39
N LEU A 154 6.80 -10.89 4.54
CA LEU A 154 7.88 -10.23 3.80
C LEU A 154 9.25 -10.92 3.99
N LEU A 155 9.46 -11.64 5.09
CA LEU A 155 10.72 -12.36 5.34
C LEU A 155 10.79 -13.72 4.63
N LYS A 156 9.65 -14.29 4.25
CA LYS A 156 9.56 -15.62 3.61
C LYS A 156 9.03 -15.54 2.19
N ARG A 157 9.68 -14.70 1.36
CA ARG A 157 9.28 -14.44 -0.05
C ARG A 157 7.82 -13.98 -0.18
N ALA A 158 7.36 -13.14 0.76
CA ALA A 158 6.00 -12.64 0.80
C ALA A 158 4.92 -13.74 0.76
N ARG A 159 5.15 -14.87 1.46
CA ARG A 159 4.13 -15.93 1.59
C ARG A 159 2.80 -15.34 2.04
N VAL A 160 1.71 -15.79 1.43
CA VAL A 160 0.36 -15.31 1.66
C VAL A 160 -0.35 -16.21 2.66
N GLU A 161 -0.81 -15.63 3.77
CA GLU A 161 -1.63 -16.32 4.76
C GLU A 161 -3.04 -15.71 4.80
N VAL A 162 -4.07 -16.54 4.66
CA VAL A 162 -5.46 -16.09 4.79
C VAL A 162 -5.80 -15.98 6.27
N MET A 163 -6.13 -14.77 6.71
CA MET A 163 -6.46 -14.49 8.11
C MET A 163 -7.93 -14.83 8.40
N SER A 164 -8.17 -15.58 9.47
CA SER A 164 -9.52 -15.85 9.98
C SER A 164 -10.03 -14.75 10.92
N THR A 165 -9.12 -13.93 11.46
CA THR A 165 -9.44 -12.85 12.41
C THR A 165 -8.39 -11.73 12.37
N LEU A 166 -8.82 -10.50 12.59
CA LEU A 166 -7.97 -9.34 12.85
C LEU A 166 -7.64 -9.18 14.35
N GLY A 167 -8.25 -10.00 15.23
CA GLY A 167 -8.14 -9.87 16.67
C GLY A 167 -8.76 -8.57 17.16
N GLU A 168 -8.05 -7.84 18.03
CA GLU A 168 -8.48 -6.55 18.58
C GLU A 168 -8.44 -5.39 17.57
N ARG A 169 -7.94 -5.66 16.36
CA ARG A 169 -7.79 -4.67 15.30
C ARG A 169 -9.07 -4.54 14.49
N SER A 170 -9.25 -3.34 13.94
CA SER A 170 -10.20 -3.10 12.87
C SER A 170 -9.54 -2.30 11.75
N PHE A 171 -9.91 -2.61 10.52
CA PHE A 171 -9.36 -1.96 9.33
C PHE A 171 -10.36 -0.97 8.75
N PHE A 172 -9.84 0.13 8.21
CA PHE A 172 -10.58 1.16 7.49
C PHE A 172 -10.10 1.28 6.06
N LEU A 173 -11.02 1.13 5.10
CA LEU A 173 -10.72 1.24 3.68
C LEU A 173 -11.47 2.44 3.10
N ALA A 174 -10.73 3.47 2.68
CA ALA A 174 -11.32 4.58 1.96
C ALA A 174 -11.72 4.13 0.55
N ALA A 175 -12.84 4.66 0.05
CA ALA A 175 -13.44 4.17 -1.19
C ALA A 175 -12.53 4.35 -2.41
N SER A 176 -11.92 5.52 -2.53
CA SER A 176 -11.05 5.93 -3.63
C SER A 176 -9.57 5.63 -3.40
N SER A 177 -9.17 5.31 -2.17
CA SER A 177 -7.77 4.97 -1.85
C SER A 177 -7.46 3.51 -2.21
N LYS A 178 -6.20 3.22 -2.51
CA LYS A 178 -5.66 1.87 -2.68
C LYS A 178 -5.05 1.30 -1.40
N PHE A 179 -4.97 2.12 -0.35
CA PHE A 179 -4.53 1.73 0.99
C PHE A 179 -5.66 1.89 2.01
N GLY A 180 -5.48 1.27 3.17
CA GLY A 180 -6.32 1.42 4.34
C GLY A 180 -5.50 1.63 5.60
N ALA A 181 -6.19 1.85 6.70
CA ALA A 181 -5.58 2.06 8.02
C ALA A 181 -6.00 0.95 8.98
N SER A 182 -5.10 0.59 9.90
CA SER A 182 -5.38 -0.31 11.02
C SER A 182 -5.45 0.47 12.32
N VAL A 183 -6.40 0.13 13.18
CA VAL A 183 -6.55 0.70 14.51
C VAL A 183 -6.83 -0.39 15.54
N ARG A 184 -6.47 -0.13 16.81
CA ARG A 184 -7.01 -0.90 17.93
C ARG A 184 -8.46 -0.47 18.15
N ALA A 185 -9.41 -1.37 17.90
CA ALA A 185 -10.82 -1.00 17.75
C ALA A 185 -11.38 -0.31 19.01
N ARG A 186 -11.11 -0.87 20.19
CA ARG A 186 -11.60 -0.29 21.47
C ARG A 186 -11.05 1.10 21.78
N GLN A 187 -9.85 1.44 21.29
CA GLN A 187 -9.26 2.76 21.54
C GLN A 187 -10.00 3.88 20.80
N VAL A 188 -10.73 3.53 19.74
CA VAL A 188 -11.51 4.47 18.93
C VAL A 188 -13.01 4.17 18.97
N GLY A 189 -13.47 3.38 19.94
CA GLY A 189 -14.88 3.08 20.15
C GLY A 189 -15.52 2.17 19.09
N LEU A 190 -14.73 1.34 18.41
CA LEU A 190 -15.20 0.44 17.36
C LEU A 190 -15.26 -1.01 17.83
N LYS A 191 -15.96 -1.84 17.05
CA LYS A 191 -15.99 -3.28 17.23
C LYS A 191 -14.69 -3.89 16.70
N GLU A 192 -14.12 -4.82 17.46
CA GLU A 192 -12.96 -5.64 17.10
C GLU A 192 -13.26 -6.58 15.93
N ASN A 193 -12.21 -7.03 15.24
CA ASN A 193 -12.31 -7.97 14.12
C ASN A 193 -13.27 -7.52 13.00
N CYS A 194 -13.23 -6.23 12.66
CA CYS A 194 -14.11 -5.63 11.66
C CYS A 194 -13.33 -4.90 10.56
N ILE A 195 -13.93 -4.86 9.37
CA ILE A 195 -13.46 -4.05 8.25
C ILE A 195 -14.56 -3.05 7.94
N TYR A 196 -14.24 -1.77 8.08
CA TYR A 196 -15.09 -0.65 7.72
C TYR A 196 -14.62 -0.12 6.37
N TYR A 197 -15.53 0.04 5.42
CA TYR A 197 -15.18 0.58 4.11
C TYR A 197 -16.28 1.49 3.57
N LEU A 198 -15.85 2.57 2.92
CA LEU A 198 -16.76 3.53 2.30
C LEU A 198 -17.08 3.10 0.87
N LYS A 199 -18.31 3.39 0.43
CA LYS A 199 -18.71 3.20 -0.97
C LYS A 199 -18.24 4.41 -1.78
N PRO A 200 -17.79 4.24 -3.04
CA PRO A 200 -17.32 5.35 -3.88
C PRO A 200 -18.29 6.53 -4.02
N ASP A 201 -19.60 6.27 -3.89
CA ASP A 201 -20.66 7.26 -4.04
C ASP A 201 -21.47 7.49 -2.74
N ASP A 202 -20.94 7.11 -1.57
CA ASP A 202 -21.66 7.32 -0.31
C ASP A 202 -21.72 8.82 -0.02
N LYS A 203 -22.83 9.46 -0.37
CA LYS A 203 -23.11 10.89 -0.12
C LYS A 203 -23.29 11.21 1.37
N GLY A 204 -22.96 10.28 2.27
CA GLY A 204 -23.19 10.33 3.71
C GLY A 204 -22.17 11.15 4.49
N LEU A 205 -20.97 11.40 3.94
CA LEU A 205 -20.12 12.50 4.41
C LEU A 205 -20.40 13.71 3.54
N LYS A 206 -21.48 14.42 3.87
CA LYS A 206 -21.50 15.86 3.61
C LYS A 206 -20.88 16.50 4.85
N ASP A 207 -19.78 17.22 4.66
CA ASP A 207 -19.33 18.21 5.63
C ASP A 207 -20.44 19.25 5.87
#